data_AF-A0A0D3CYD8-F1
#
_entry.id   AF-A0A0D3CYD8-F1
#
_cell.length_a   1.000
_cell.length_b   1.000
_cell.length_c   1.000
_cell.angle_alpha   90.00
_cell.angle_beta   90.00
_cell.angle_gamma   90.00
#
_symmetry.space_group_name_H-M   'P 1'
#
loop_
_entity.id
_entity.type
_entity.pdbx_description
1 polymer ?
#
loop_
_entity_poly.entity_id
_entity_poly.type
_entity_poly.pdbx_seq_one_letter_code
_entity_poly.pdbx_strand_id
1 'polypeptide(L)'
;MGQQKFRTRVVKKNLNPEWNEDLTLSISDPVLPIKIMVYDRDWFSRDDKMGDAFFHIDPFLEAIRIQNQFRGLPEGTVIMKIQASRQNCLSEESKIVWNKGKIVQNIFLKLQNVECGEVELQLEWIDVSGLLSINELEDVAY
;
A
#
# COMPACT_ATOMS: atom_id res chain seq x y z
N MET A 1 8.93 -6.27 7.93
CA MET A 1 7.57 -5.90 8.36
C MET A 1 6.84 -6.99 9.19
N GLY A 2 7.47 -7.59 10.22
CA GLY A 2 6.88 -8.74 10.93
C GLY A 2 5.86 -8.43 12.05
N GLN A 3 5.72 -7.17 12.50
CA GLN A 3 4.97 -6.85 13.73
C GLN A 3 3.86 -5.80 13.58
N GLN A 4 3.78 -5.07 12.46
CA GLN A 4 2.73 -4.07 12.28
C GLN A 4 1.44 -4.74 11.79
N LYS A 5 0.32 -4.44 12.46
CA LYS A 5 -1.01 -4.87 12.07
C LYS A 5 -1.93 -3.66 12.13
N PHE A 6 -2.63 -3.43 11.03
CA PHE A 6 -3.64 -2.40 10.90
C PHE A 6 -4.98 -3.07 10.59
N ARG A 7 -6.09 -2.44 10.98
CA ARG A 7 -7.43 -2.91 10.72
C ARG A 7 -8.27 -1.72 10.30
N THR A 8 -8.98 -1.85 9.19
CA THR A 8 -9.97 -0.87 8.75
C THR A 8 -11.22 -0.91 9.62
N ARG A 9 -12.11 0.06 9.43
CA ARG A 9 -13.47 0.00 9.98
C ARG A 9 -14.24 -1.20 9.43
N VAL A 10 -15.23 -1.62 10.22
CA VAL A 10 -16.17 -2.67 9.82
C VAL A 10 -17.31 -2.02 9.04
N VAL A 11 -17.56 -2.53 7.83
CA VAL A 11 -18.74 -2.15 7.04
C VAL A 11 -19.80 -3.24 7.23
N LYS A 12 -20.94 -2.88 7.81
CA LYS A 12 -21.98 -3.86 8.18
C LYS A 12 -22.85 -4.23 6.97
N LYS A 13 -23.16 -5.53 6.84
CA LYS A 13 -24.17 -6.07 5.90
C LYS A 13 -23.93 -5.65 4.45
N ASN A 14 -22.67 -5.67 4.00
CA ASN A 14 -22.32 -5.33 2.63
C ASN A 14 -21.19 -6.24 2.12
N LEU A 15 -21.43 -6.91 0.98
CA LEU A 15 -20.45 -7.77 0.30
C LEU A 15 -19.54 -7.00 -0.67
N ASN A 16 -19.87 -5.73 -0.94
CA ASN A 16 -19.06 -4.79 -1.72
C ASN A 16 -18.76 -3.55 -0.85
N PRO A 17 -18.03 -3.72 0.26
CA PRO A 17 -17.76 -2.64 1.19
C PRO A 17 -16.85 -1.57 0.59
N GLU A 18 -17.23 -0.31 0.72
CA GLU A 18 -16.36 0.83 0.43
C GLU A 18 -15.71 1.31 1.73
N TRP A 19 -14.43 0.96 1.92
CA TRP A 19 -13.67 1.41 3.07
C TRP A 19 -13.13 2.83 2.92
N ASN A 20 -12.58 3.23 1.78
CA ASN A 20 -12.06 4.60 1.58
C ASN A 20 -11.29 5.11 2.83
N GLU A 21 -10.39 4.27 3.35
CA GLU A 21 -9.68 4.50 4.61
C GLU A 21 -8.17 4.39 4.36
N ASP A 22 -7.44 5.42 4.77
CA ASP A 22 -6.00 5.48 4.60
C ASP A 22 -5.30 4.78 5.77
N LEU A 23 -4.48 3.80 5.45
CA LEU A 23 -3.60 3.13 6.42
C LEU A 23 -2.15 3.51 6.11
N THR A 24 -1.45 4.08 7.09
CA THR A 24 -0.03 4.45 6.96
C THR A 24 0.84 3.37 7.59
N LEU A 25 1.67 2.72 6.77
CA LEU A 25 2.59 1.67 7.21
C LEU A 25 4.02 2.19 7.21
N SER A 26 4.75 1.93 8.30
CA SER A 26 6.19 2.24 8.35
C SER A 26 6.99 1.09 7.76
N ILE A 27 7.81 1.38 6.74
CA ILE A 27 8.58 0.38 6.01
C ILE A 27 9.91 0.13 6.72
N SER A 28 10.01 -1.00 7.44
CA SER A 28 11.25 -1.41 8.11
C SER A 28 12.09 -2.41 7.31
N ASP A 29 11.46 -3.25 6.53
CA ASP A 29 12.11 -4.24 5.67
C ASP A 29 11.27 -4.37 4.38
N PRO A 30 11.79 -3.86 3.26
CA PRO A 30 11.04 -3.77 2.01
C PRO A 30 10.85 -5.11 1.30
N VAL A 31 11.66 -6.12 1.63
CA VAL A 31 11.65 -7.44 0.97
C VAL A 31 10.44 -8.27 1.41
N LEU A 32 9.88 -7.96 2.59
CA LEU A 32 8.75 -8.69 3.14
C LEU A 32 7.43 -8.25 2.50
N PRO A 33 6.61 -9.19 1.99
CA PRO A 33 5.34 -8.85 1.37
C PRO A 33 4.35 -8.29 2.39
N ILE A 34 3.51 -7.36 1.94
CA ILE A 34 2.35 -6.89 2.70
C ILE A 34 1.24 -7.92 2.54
N LYS A 35 0.67 -8.36 3.66
CA LYS A 35 -0.43 -9.33 3.69
C LYS A 35 -1.75 -8.62 3.99
N ILE A 36 -2.76 -8.90 3.18
CA ILE A 36 -4.14 -8.47 3.35
C ILE A 36 -4.95 -9.68 3.78
N MET A 37 -5.80 -9.51 4.79
CA MET A 37 -6.70 -10.56 5.29
C MET A 37 -8.07 -9.94 5.48
N VAL A 38 -9.09 -10.57 4.91
CA VAL A 38 -10.49 -10.13 5.02
C VAL A 38 -11.21 -11.04 6.02
N TYR A 39 -12.02 -10.43 6.87
CA TYR A 39 -12.78 -11.13 7.90
C TYR A 39 -14.22 -10.63 7.94
N ASP A 40 -15.16 -11.55 8.08
CA ASP A 40 -16.53 -11.22 8.48
C ASP A 40 -16.54 -11.02 10.00
N ARG A 41 -17.13 -9.91 10.46
CA ARG A 41 -17.15 -9.60 11.89
C ARG A 41 -18.50 -9.97 12.47
N ASP A 42 -18.48 -11.00 13.30
CA ASP A 42 -19.64 -11.43 14.07
C ASP A 42 -19.64 -10.86 15.47
N TRP A 43 -20.84 -10.56 15.97
CA TRP A 43 -21.00 -10.07 17.36
C TRP A 43 -20.87 -11.21 18.38
N PHE A 44 -21.35 -12.41 18.04
CA PHE A 44 -21.55 -13.51 18.98
C PHE A 44 -20.67 -14.74 18.70
N SER A 45 -19.87 -14.72 17.64
CA SER A 45 -18.95 -15.78 17.22
C SER A 45 -17.55 -15.23 16.97
N ARG A 46 -16.60 -16.12 16.65
CA ARG A 46 -15.29 -15.70 16.14
C ARG A 46 -15.46 -15.17 14.72
N ASP A 47 -14.72 -14.11 14.39
CA ASP A 47 -14.67 -13.55 13.04
C ASP A 47 -14.26 -14.65 12.02
N ASP A 48 -15.09 -14.85 10.99
CA ASP A 48 -14.84 -15.83 9.94
C ASP A 48 -13.91 -15.25 8.88
N LYS A 49 -12.90 -16.03 8.46
CA LYS A 49 -11.93 -15.57 7.45
C LYS A 49 -12.56 -15.62 6.06
N MET A 50 -12.57 -14.48 5.37
CA MET A 50 -13.12 -14.31 4.01
C MET A 50 -12.03 -14.23 2.93
N GLY A 51 -10.88 -14.85 3.18
CA GLY A 51 -9.75 -14.91 2.26
C GLY A 51 -8.59 -13.98 2.61
N ASP A 52 -7.50 -14.15 1.86
CA ASP A 52 -6.27 -13.39 2.04
C ASP A 52 -5.55 -13.17 0.71
N ALA A 53 -4.72 -12.13 0.67
CA ALA A 53 -3.88 -11.81 -0.47
C ALA A 53 -2.55 -11.22 0.02
N PHE A 54 -1.58 -11.12 -0.87
CA PHE A 54 -0.33 -10.41 -0.60
C PHE A 54 0.17 -9.68 -1.83
N PHE A 55 0.99 -8.66 -1.60
CA PHE A 55 1.72 -7.96 -2.66
C PHE A 55 3.09 -7.51 -2.18
N HIS A 56 3.99 -7.35 -3.14
CA HIS A 56 5.34 -6.84 -2.93
C HIS A 56 5.39 -5.34 -3.24
N ILE A 57 6.17 -4.62 -2.46
CA ILE A 57 6.35 -3.17 -2.59
C ILE A 57 7.71 -2.80 -3.18
N ASP A 58 8.61 -3.77 -3.41
CA ASP A 58 9.93 -3.53 -3.99
C ASP A 58 9.85 -2.71 -5.29
N PRO A 59 8.96 -3.03 -6.26
CA PRO A 59 8.85 -2.25 -7.50
C PRO A 59 8.42 -0.80 -7.26
N PHE A 60 7.54 -0.58 -6.28
CA PHE A 60 7.09 0.74 -5.88
C PHE A 60 8.24 1.55 -5.27
N LEU A 61 9.01 0.94 -4.38
CA LEU A 61 10.14 1.58 -3.71
C LEU A 61 11.29 1.89 -4.67
N GLU A 62 11.52 1.05 -5.69
CA GLU A 62 12.44 1.36 -6.77
C GLU A 62 12.02 2.64 -7.49
N ALA A 63 10.73 2.80 -7.81
CA ALA A 63 10.21 4.02 -8.41
C ALA A 63 10.39 5.24 -7.48
N ILE A 64 10.14 5.09 -6.17
CA ILE A 64 10.37 6.16 -5.17
C ILE A 64 11.85 6.58 -5.13
N ARG A 65 12.79 5.64 -5.17
CA ARG A 65 14.24 5.95 -5.14
C ARG A 65 14.68 6.85 -6.28
N ILE A 66 14.08 6.70 -7.46
CA ILE A 66 14.40 7.49 -8.64
C ILE A 66 13.38 8.61 -8.92
N GLN A 67 12.52 8.96 -7.94
CA GLN A 67 11.40 9.90 -8.13
C GLN A 67 11.80 11.26 -8.73
N ASN A 68 13.02 11.73 -8.44
CA ASN A 68 13.52 13.01 -8.94
C ASN A 68 13.64 13.05 -10.47
N GLN A 69 13.77 11.89 -11.12
CA GLN A 69 13.83 11.77 -12.59
C GLN A 69 12.48 12.00 -13.26
N PHE A 70 11.37 11.88 -12.52
CA PHE A 70 10.02 12.04 -13.06
C PHE A 70 9.44 13.44 -12.84
N ARG A 71 10.15 14.31 -12.12
CA ARG A 71 9.71 15.69 -11.88
C ARG A 71 9.59 16.43 -13.21
N GLY A 72 8.42 17.03 -13.46
CA GLY A 72 8.11 17.75 -14.70
C GLY A 72 7.61 16.86 -15.84
N LEU A 73 7.49 15.55 -15.66
CA LEU A 73 6.83 14.69 -16.64
C LEU A 73 5.30 14.90 -16.63
N PRO A 74 4.63 14.62 -17.77
CA PRO A 74 3.17 14.67 -17.84
C PRO A 74 2.51 13.76 -16.82
N GLU A 75 1.37 14.20 -16.28
CA GLU A 75 0.52 13.37 -15.43
C GLU A 75 0.06 12.11 -16.17
N GLY A 76 0.00 10.99 -15.45
CA GLY A 76 -0.37 9.69 -16.00
C GLY A 76 0.79 8.95 -16.68
N THR A 77 2.02 9.47 -16.61
CA THR A 77 3.20 8.77 -17.11
C THR A 77 3.36 7.44 -16.37
N VAL A 78 3.36 6.33 -17.12
CA VAL A 78 3.55 4.99 -16.57
C VAL A 78 5.03 4.74 -16.33
N ILE A 79 5.42 4.57 -15.07
CA ILE A 79 6.80 4.30 -14.65
C ILE A 79 7.09 2.80 -14.77
N MET A 80 6.17 1.97 -14.30
CA MET A 80 6.32 0.52 -14.30
C MET A 80 4.97 -0.18 -14.38
N LYS A 81 4.97 -1.41 -14.92
CA LYS A 81 3.81 -2.29 -15.01
C LYS A 81 4.12 -3.64 -14.39
N ILE A 82 3.21 -4.16 -13.59
CA ILE A 82 3.32 -5.46 -12.94
C ILE A 82 2.16 -6.32 -13.44
N GLN A 83 2.49 -7.40 -14.14
CA GLN A 83 1.50 -8.31 -14.71
C GLN A 83 0.93 -9.24 -13.64
N ALA A 84 -0.37 -9.53 -13.74
CA ALA A 84 -0.97 -10.63 -13.01
C ALA A 84 -0.32 -11.96 -13.42
N SER A 85 -0.01 -12.80 -12.44
CA SER A 85 0.64 -14.09 -12.67
C SER A 85 0.20 -15.11 -11.64
N ARG A 86 0.64 -16.37 -11.81
CA ARG A 86 0.37 -17.43 -10.82
C ARG A 86 1.19 -17.27 -9.54
N GLN A 87 2.15 -16.34 -9.51
CA GLN A 87 3.07 -16.11 -8.41
C GLN A 87 2.69 -14.89 -7.56
N ASN A 88 1.69 -14.10 -7.97
CA ASN A 88 1.19 -12.96 -7.22
C ASN A 88 -0.33 -13.04 -7.07
N CYS A 89 -0.90 -12.12 -6.27
CA CYS A 89 -2.35 -12.05 -6.06
C CYS A 89 -3.04 -10.99 -6.92
N LEU A 90 -2.38 -10.45 -7.96
CA LEU A 90 -3.00 -9.43 -8.81
C LEU A 90 -4.12 -10.05 -9.66
N SER A 91 -5.29 -9.41 -9.71
CA SER A 91 -6.36 -9.80 -10.65
C SER A 91 -6.17 -9.18 -12.04
N GLU A 92 -5.47 -8.04 -12.13
CA GLU A 92 -5.16 -7.34 -13.38
C GLU A 92 -3.77 -6.64 -13.37
N GLU A 93 -3.39 -6.01 -14.48
CA GLU A 93 -2.12 -5.25 -14.59
C GLU A 93 -2.11 -4.07 -13.61
N SER A 94 -1.21 -4.11 -12.64
CA SER A 94 -0.96 -2.99 -11.73
C SER A 94 0.05 -2.03 -12.35
N LYS A 95 -0.28 -0.73 -12.38
CA LYS A 95 0.60 0.32 -12.92
C LYS A 95 1.10 1.23 -11.82
N ILE A 96 2.41 1.48 -11.82
CA ILE A 96 3.03 2.55 -11.04
C ILE A 96 3.09 3.78 -11.95
N VAL A 97 2.49 4.88 -11.53
CA VAL A 97 2.29 6.07 -12.34
C VAL A 97 2.78 7.33 -11.62
N TRP A 98 3.31 8.26 -12.39
CA TRP A 98 3.53 9.64 -11.95
C TRP A 98 2.21 10.42 -12.10
N ASN A 99 1.69 10.92 -10.99
CA ASN A 99 0.42 11.63 -10.96
C ASN A 99 0.44 12.76 -9.93
N LYS A 100 0.08 13.99 -10.31
CA LYS A 100 -0.01 15.15 -9.41
C LYS A 100 1.22 15.36 -8.52
N GLY A 101 2.42 15.21 -9.09
CA GLY A 101 3.69 15.42 -8.37
C GLY A 101 4.10 14.28 -7.43
N LYS A 102 3.40 13.14 -7.46
CA LYS A 102 3.68 11.96 -6.63
C LYS A 102 3.67 10.68 -7.45
N ILE A 103 4.25 9.62 -6.90
CA ILE A 103 4.19 8.28 -7.45
C ILE A 103 3.04 7.54 -6.77
N VAL A 104 2.17 6.94 -7.59
CA VAL A 104 0.97 6.24 -7.15
C VAL A 104 0.92 4.86 -7.81
N GLN A 105 0.40 3.85 -7.11
CA GLN A 105 0.16 2.53 -7.68
C GLN A 105 -1.24 2.02 -7.36
N ASN A 106 -2.02 1.70 -8.38
CA ASN A 106 -3.31 1.02 -8.21
C ASN A 106 -3.09 -0.49 -8.21
N ILE A 107 -3.68 -1.17 -7.24
CA ILE A 107 -3.52 -2.60 -7.02
C ILE A 107 -4.90 -3.23 -6.84
N PHE A 108 -5.21 -4.21 -7.67
CA PHE A 108 -6.40 -5.04 -7.57
C PHE A 108 -5.96 -6.45 -7.20
N LEU A 109 -6.37 -6.92 -6.01
CA LEU A 109 -5.97 -8.20 -5.47
C LEU A 109 -7.11 -9.19 -5.51
N LYS A 110 -6.89 -10.34 -6.15
CA LYS A 110 -7.77 -11.49 -6.02
C LYS A 110 -7.51 -12.20 -4.70
N LEU A 111 -8.56 -12.33 -3.88
CA LEU A 111 -8.47 -13.07 -2.63
C LEU A 111 -8.25 -14.56 -2.89
N GLN A 112 -7.35 -15.14 -2.11
CA GLN A 112 -7.04 -16.56 -2.06
C GLN A 112 -7.76 -17.20 -0.88
N ASN A 113 -7.88 -18.53 -0.90
CA ASN A 113 -8.49 -19.32 0.18
C ASN A 113 -9.95 -18.92 0.47
N VAL A 114 -10.67 -18.46 -0.55
CA VAL A 114 -12.09 -18.10 -0.53
C VAL A 114 -12.68 -18.36 -1.92
N GLU A 115 -13.99 -18.53 -2.03
CA GLU A 115 -14.66 -18.82 -3.31
C GLU A 115 -14.59 -17.64 -4.29
N CYS A 116 -14.74 -16.42 -3.79
CA CYS A 116 -14.70 -15.20 -4.57
C CYS A 116 -14.34 -13.99 -3.70
N GLY A 117 -13.98 -12.89 -4.35
CA GLY A 117 -13.68 -11.62 -3.70
C GLY A 117 -12.40 -11.00 -4.23
N GLU A 118 -12.43 -9.68 -4.36
CA GLU A 118 -11.29 -8.86 -4.76
C GLU A 118 -11.18 -7.66 -3.82
N VAL A 119 -9.96 -7.17 -3.65
CA VAL A 119 -9.68 -5.96 -2.87
C VAL A 119 -8.94 -4.98 -3.74
N GLU A 120 -9.50 -3.79 -3.91
CA GLU A 120 -8.85 -2.65 -4.54
C GLU A 120 -8.14 -1.80 -3.48
N LEU A 121 -6.90 -1.39 -3.77
CA LEU A 121 -6.14 -0.46 -2.96
C LEU A 121 -5.20 0.39 -3.81
N GLN A 122 -4.82 1.55 -3.28
CA GLN A 122 -3.87 2.47 -3.90
C GLN A 122 -2.70 2.71 -2.95
N LEU A 123 -1.47 2.62 -3.45
CA LEU A 123 -0.27 2.99 -2.70
C LEU A 123 0.15 4.41 -3.05
N GLU A 124 0.51 5.16 -2.00
CA GLU A 124 1.16 6.45 -2.08
C GLU A 124 2.33 6.49 -1.11
N TRP A 125 3.39 7.25 -1.46
CA TRP A 125 4.54 7.45 -0.58
C TRP A 125 4.37 8.74 0.23
N ILE A 126 4.58 8.66 1.54
CA ILE A 126 4.58 9.80 2.46
C ILE A 126 5.99 9.99 2.98
N ASP A 127 6.58 11.16 2.71
CA ASP A 127 7.86 11.56 3.30
C ASP A 127 7.63 12.16 4.68
N VAL A 128 8.12 11.48 5.72
CA VAL A 128 8.05 11.93 7.11
C VAL A 128 9.30 12.71 7.56
N SER A 129 10.32 12.81 6.69
CA SER A 129 11.62 13.44 7.01
C SER A 129 11.54 14.96 7.16
N GLY A 130 10.45 15.59 6.75
CA GLY A 130 10.24 17.03 6.85
C GLY A 130 9.92 17.56 8.26
N LEU A 131 9.85 16.70 9.28
CA LEU A 131 9.36 17.09 10.62
C LEU A 131 10.44 17.48 11.65
N LEU A 132 11.74 17.29 11.38
CA LEU A 132 12.82 17.70 12.28
C LEU A 132 14.06 18.21 11.52
N SER A 133 14.12 19.52 11.31
CA SER A 133 15.39 20.26 11.18
C SER A 133 15.54 21.07 12.46
N ILE A 134 16.27 20.52 13.43
CA ILE A 134 16.86 21.32 14.50
C ILE A 134 18.30 21.54 14.04
N ASN A 135 18.60 22.71 13.50
CA ASN A 135 19.99 23.13 13.38
C ASN A 135 20.42 23.48 14.81
N GLU A 136 21.18 22.61 15.47
CA GLU A 136 21.96 23.05 16.63
C GLU A 136 22.92 24.12 16.13
N LEU A 137 22.64 25.38 16.47
CA LEU A 137 23.63 26.44 16.42
C LEU A 137 24.66 26.08 17.50
N GLU A 138 25.90 25.89 17.08
CA GLU A 138 27.04 25.85 17.98
C GLU A 138 27.03 27.15 18.80
N ASP A 139 26.63 27.08 20.07
CA ASP A 139 26.97 28.09 21.05
C ASP A 139 28.46 27.96 21.35
N VAL A 140 29.27 28.62 20.53
CA VAL A 140 30.63 29.01 20.90
C VAL A 140 30.50 30.16 21.89
N ALA A 141 30.62 29.85 23.18
CA ALA A 141 30.87 30.84 24.22
C ALA A 141 32.30 30.64 24.75
N TYR A 142 33.05 31.75 24.80
CA TYR A 142 34.45 31.89 25.20
C TYR A 142 34.76 31.43 26.62
#